data_AF-A0A7Y2D1F0-F1
#
_entry.id   AF-A0A7Y2D1F0-F1
#
_cell.length_a   1.000
_cell.length_b   1.000
_cell.length_c   1.000
_cell.angle_alpha   90.00
_cell.angle_beta   90.00
_cell.angle_gamma   90.00
#
_symmetry.space_group_name_H-M   'P 1'
#
loop_
_entity.id
_entity.type
_entity.pdbx_description
1 polymer ?
#
loop_
_entity_poly.entity_id
_entity_poly.type
_entity_poly.pdbx_seq_one_letter_code
_entity_poly.pdbx_strand_id
1 'polypeptide(L)'
;MENVRLLFQIYLNPKRAFSEVMDGGSWLFAAACVVAVSIGLSIAINSHIAETYKVSRFDYMFPGATVELVEGETFFAEKTDFPVVGKAAPWLFSFDSSFINPIIVLSIFYFPLTIILASVLGRLGNAGVVVRRDYATFSTCGLFAWTAAHLPFVIAGFALSGAGAPGSVFLGFWFASGLLFGVYMIFALRTVFGMEYGSAIGTVAISWLFFSLGSIVTMFIGPWLLSPFLLIFVILFLGGFLSSEVSGLGNAMRRKRDFKRYLHNATVNPNDADAHVQLGLIYAQRRQDDKALEHFKRAFDIDNEEIDANFELGKIARENGDLQKAIEHFSVVVEQNDKHKLSEIWREIGVTYLTADMLDEAEDALEKFVGRRGYDSEGLYHFGMLLKKKGNTERANEMFERAVEAVKSAPYHRKNELMKWSKLAAKEMD
;
A
#
# COMPACT_ATOMS: atom_id res chain seq x y z
N MET A 1 2.46 -17.00 7.43
CA MET A 1 1.91 -17.54 8.69
C MET A 1 1.25 -16.46 9.54
N GLU A 2 1.88 -15.29 9.73
CA GLU A 2 1.34 -14.20 10.55
C GLU A 2 -0.05 -13.69 10.10
N ASN A 3 -0.24 -13.39 8.81
CA ASN A 3 -1.56 -12.96 8.31
C ASN A 3 -2.68 -14.01 8.48
N VAL A 4 -2.33 -15.30 8.42
CA VAL A 4 -3.30 -16.38 8.66
C VAL A 4 -3.73 -16.36 10.12
N ARG A 5 -2.78 -16.21 11.04
CA ARG A 5 -3.06 -16.03 12.47
C ARG A 5 -3.97 -14.82 12.72
N LEU A 6 -3.69 -13.68 12.09
CA LEU A 6 -4.51 -12.47 12.20
C LEU A 6 -5.96 -12.73 11.77
N LEU A 7 -6.15 -13.45 10.66
CA LEU A 7 -7.48 -13.82 10.17
C LEU A 7 -8.25 -14.65 11.20
N PHE A 8 -7.62 -15.67 11.80
CA PHE A 8 -8.29 -16.51 12.79
C PHE A 8 -8.52 -15.82 14.14
N GLN A 9 -7.68 -14.86 14.53
CA GLN A 9 -7.90 -14.06 15.73
C GLN A 9 -9.17 -13.21 15.65
N ILE A 10 -9.66 -12.87 14.46
CA ILE A 10 -10.92 -12.12 14.29
C ILE A 10 -12.09 -12.87 14.94
N TYR A 11 -12.13 -14.20 14.86
CA TYR A 11 -13.19 -15.00 15.49
C TYR A 11 -13.14 -14.98 17.02
N LEU A 12 -11.96 -14.79 17.61
CA LEU A 12 -11.75 -14.86 19.06
C LEU A 12 -11.89 -13.48 19.72
N ASN A 13 -11.26 -12.47 19.14
CA ASN A 13 -11.28 -11.11 19.67
C ASN A 13 -11.18 -10.08 18.52
N PRO A 14 -12.32 -9.71 17.89
CA PRO A 14 -12.33 -8.82 16.74
C PRO A 14 -11.64 -7.49 16.98
N LYS A 15 -11.84 -6.87 18.16
CA LYS A 15 -11.24 -5.56 18.50
C LYS A 15 -9.72 -5.63 18.49
N ARG A 16 -9.15 -6.64 19.17
CA ARG A 16 -7.70 -6.84 19.21
C ARG A 16 -7.15 -7.24 17.83
N ALA A 17 -7.84 -8.15 17.14
CA ALA A 17 -7.43 -8.62 15.82
C ALA A 17 -7.36 -7.48 14.81
N PHE A 18 -8.36 -6.60 14.73
CA PHE A 18 -8.30 -5.45 13.83
C PHE A 18 -7.19 -4.48 14.19
N SER A 19 -6.84 -4.30 15.46
CA SER A 19 -5.65 -3.53 15.84
C SER A 19 -4.36 -4.16 15.29
N GLU A 20 -4.21 -5.48 15.42
CA GLU A 20 -3.04 -6.20 14.91
C GLU A 20 -3.03 -6.21 13.35
N VAL A 21 -4.19 -6.26 12.70
CA VAL A 21 -4.33 -6.11 11.23
C VAL A 21 -3.95 -4.70 10.77
N MET A 22 -4.29 -3.64 11.51
CA MET A 22 -3.82 -2.29 11.20
C MET A 22 -2.30 -2.17 11.29
N ASP A 23 -1.69 -2.88 12.23
CA ASP A 23 -0.26 -2.80 12.49
C ASP A 23 0.56 -3.64 11.49
N GLY A 24 0.07 -4.82 11.09
CA GLY A 24 0.87 -5.79 10.32
C GLY A 24 0.15 -6.51 9.18
N GLY A 25 -1.14 -6.24 8.98
CA GLY A 25 -1.94 -6.92 7.96
C GLY A 25 -1.47 -6.62 6.54
N SER A 26 -1.33 -7.66 5.72
CA SER A 26 -1.05 -7.51 4.30
C SER A 26 -2.34 -7.35 3.49
N TRP A 27 -2.45 -6.21 2.79
CA TRP A 27 -3.54 -5.96 1.85
C TRP A 27 -3.60 -7.01 0.74
N LEU A 28 -2.45 -7.39 0.15
CA LEU A 28 -2.37 -8.38 -0.92
C LEU A 28 -2.83 -9.77 -0.45
N PHE A 29 -2.43 -10.17 0.76
CA PHE A 29 -2.90 -11.42 1.36
C PHE A 29 -4.42 -11.39 1.53
N ALA A 30 -4.96 -10.30 2.09
CA ALA A 30 -6.40 -10.15 2.31
C ALA A 30 -7.16 -10.20 0.98
N ALA A 31 -6.69 -9.50 -0.05
CA ALA A 31 -7.30 -9.51 -1.39
C ALA A 31 -7.28 -10.93 -1.99
N ALA A 32 -6.16 -11.65 -1.91
CA ALA A 32 -6.06 -13.03 -2.39
C ALA A 32 -7.02 -13.97 -1.65
N CYS A 33 -7.17 -13.82 -0.34
CA CYS A 33 -8.14 -14.58 0.44
C CYS A 33 -9.58 -14.25 0.06
N VAL A 34 -9.90 -12.99 -0.23
CA VAL A 34 -11.23 -12.60 -0.73
C VAL A 34 -11.52 -13.30 -2.06
N VAL A 35 -10.58 -13.35 -3.00
CA VAL A 35 -10.75 -14.12 -4.26
C VAL A 35 -11.04 -15.59 -3.95
N ALA A 36 -10.18 -16.23 -3.15
CA ALA A 36 -10.29 -17.66 -2.87
C ALA A 36 -11.61 -18.02 -2.17
N VAL A 37 -12.01 -17.22 -1.18
CA VAL A 37 -13.28 -17.41 -0.46
C VAL A 37 -14.47 -17.05 -1.35
N SER A 38 -14.34 -16.10 -2.29
CA SER A 38 -15.40 -15.81 -3.28
C SER A 38 -15.63 -16.97 -4.24
N ILE A 39 -14.55 -17.64 -4.70
CA ILE A 39 -14.65 -18.87 -5.50
C ILE A 39 -15.37 -19.96 -4.68
N GLY A 40 -14.94 -20.16 -3.43
CA GLY A 40 -15.57 -21.15 -2.54
C GLY A 40 -17.05 -20.84 -2.28
N LEU A 41 -17.40 -19.57 -2.06
CA LEU A 41 -18.78 -19.12 -1.87
C LEU A 41 -19.64 -19.36 -3.13
N SER A 42 -19.06 -19.11 -4.31
CA SER A 42 -19.72 -19.37 -5.59
C SER A 42 -20.05 -20.85 -5.77
N ILE A 43 -19.08 -21.72 -5.48
CA ILE A 43 -19.21 -23.17 -5.67
C ILE A 43 -20.07 -23.82 -4.58
N ALA A 44 -19.84 -23.50 -3.31
CA ALA A 44 -20.43 -24.21 -2.17
C ALA A 44 -21.79 -23.68 -1.72
N ILE A 45 -22.11 -22.43 -2.05
CA ILE A 45 -23.34 -21.77 -1.57
C ILE A 45 -24.18 -21.27 -2.74
N ASN A 46 -23.62 -20.37 -3.56
CA ASN A 46 -24.41 -19.69 -4.60
C ASN A 46 -24.97 -20.67 -5.65
N SER A 47 -24.21 -21.71 -6.04
CA SER A 47 -24.67 -22.74 -6.98
C SER A 47 -25.94 -23.46 -6.48
N HIS A 48 -25.95 -23.87 -5.20
CA HIS A 48 -27.06 -24.62 -4.60
C HIS A 48 -28.31 -23.73 -4.42
N ILE A 49 -28.11 -22.44 -4.13
CA ILE A 49 -29.19 -21.45 -4.15
C ILE A 49 -29.75 -21.31 -5.57
N ALA A 50 -28.88 -21.24 -6.59
CA ALA A 50 -29.30 -21.11 -8.00
C ALA A 50 -30.00 -22.36 -8.55
N GLU A 51 -29.72 -23.54 -7.99
CA GLU A 51 -30.42 -24.79 -8.31
C GLU A 51 -31.81 -24.83 -7.67
N THR A 52 -31.97 -24.32 -6.44
CA THR A 52 -33.23 -24.39 -5.68
C THR A 52 -34.20 -23.27 -6.03
N TYR A 53 -33.70 -22.04 -6.24
CA TYR A 53 -34.50 -20.84 -6.37
C TYR A 53 -34.41 -20.22 -7.76
N LYS A 54 -35.47 -19.53 -8.17
CA LYS A 54 -35.48 -18.68 -9.37
C LYS A 54 -34.60 -17.46 -9.14
N VAL A 55 -33.30 -17.62 -9.39
CA VAL A 55 -32.34 -16.53 -9.42
C VAL A 55 -32.49 -15.76 -10.73
N SER A 56 -32.67 -14.45 -10.65
CA SER A 56 -32.69 -13.58 -11.82
C SER A 56 -31.33 -13.58 -12.50
N ARG A 57 -31.13 -14.44 -13.49
CA ARG A 57 -30.07 -14.27 -14.50
C ARG A 57 -30.74 -13.72 -15.76
N PHE A 58 -30.50 -12.44 -16.05
CA PHE A 58 -30.80 -11.78 -17.34
C PHE A 58 -32.25 -11.72 -17.85
N ASP A 59 -33.22 -12.49 -17.33
CA ASP A 59 -34.55 -12.66 -17.96
C ASP A 59 -35.45 -11.40 -17.99
N TYR A 60 -35.25 -10.41 -17.10
CA TYR A 60 -36.17 -9.27 -16.99
C TYR A 60 -35.81 -8.05 -17.84
N MET A 61 -34.63 -8.00 -18.44
CA MET A 61 -34.14 -6.77 -19.09
C MET A 61 -34.45 -6.70 -20.59
N PHE A 62 -34.72 -7.85 -21.22
CA PHE A 62 -35.25 -7.92 -22.59
C PHE A 62 -36.51 -8.81 -22.58
N PRO A 63 -37.70 -8.27 -22.26
CA PRO A 63 -38.93 -9.03 -22.33
C PRO A 63 -39.16 -9.43 -23.80
N GLY A 64 -38.83 -10.69 -24.14
CA GLY A 64 -38.92 -11.21 -25.51
C GLY A 64 -37.66 -11.88 -26.06
N ALA A 65 -36.53 -11.88 -25.34
CA ALA A 65 -35.38 -12.71 -25.72
C ALA A 65 -35.60 -14.17 -25.26
N THR A 66 -36.55 -14.87 -25.89
CA THR A 66 -36.64 -16.32 -25.81
C THR A 66 -35.38 -16.88 -26.47
N VAL A 67 -34.40 -17.28 -25.68
CA VAL A 67 -33.42 -18.26 -26.14
C VAL A 67 -34.23 -19.55 -26.34
N GLU A 68 -34.58 -19.86 -27.59
CA GLU A 68 -35.11 -21.17 -27.95
C GLU A 68 -34.06 -22.21 -27.55
N LEU A 69 -34.30 -22.86 -26.42
CA LEU A 69 -33.56 -24.04 -26.02
C LEU A 69 -34.00 -25.17 -26.93
N VAL A 70 -33.05 -25.62 -27.77
CA VAL A 70 -33.15 -26.80 -28.62
C VAL A 70 -33.88 -27.92 -27.89
N GLU A 71 -34.93 -28.44 -28.52
CA GLU A 71 -35.73 -29.57 -28.03
C GLU A 71 -34.83 -30.78 -27.74
N GLY A 72 -34.87 -31.27 -26.50
CA GLY A 72 -34.14 -32.46 -26.08
C GLY A 72 -34.08 -32.60 -24.56
N GLU A 73 -35.16 -33.14 -23.98
CA GLU A 73 -35.26 -33.66 -22.60
C GLU A 73 -34.91 -32.68 -21.46
N THR A 74 -35.89 -31.87 -21.07
CA THR A 74 -35.83 -31.00 -19.89
C THR A 74 -36.10 -31.76 -18.59
N PHE A 75 -35.07 -32.41 -18.04
CA PHE A 75 -35.02 -32.71 -16.60
C PHE A 75 -34.60 -31.45 -15.81
N PHE A 76 -35.44 -30.42 -15.77
CA PHE A 76 -35.24 -29.29 -14.86
C PHE A 76 -36.29 -29.35 -13.76
N ALA A 77 -35.85 -29.70 -12.55
CA ALA A 77 -36.68 -29.58 -11.36
C ALA A 77 -37.28 -28.16 -11.28
N GLU A 78 -38.57 -28.06 -10.97
CA GLU A 78 -39.29 -26.80 -10.89
C GLU A 78 -38.68 -25.92 -9.79
N LYS A 79 -38.00 -24.83 -10.19
CA LYS A 79 -37.35 -23.90 -9.24
C LYS A 79 -38.40 -23.15 -8.42
N THR A 80 -38.10 -22.95 -7.15
CA THR A 80 -39.01 -22.27 -6.20
C THR A 80 -38.78 -20.75 -6.17
N ASP A 81 -39.80 -19.98 -5.79
CA ASP A 81 -39.64 -18.53 -5.55
C ASP A 81 -38.94 -18.29 -4.21
N PHE A 82 -38.29 -17.13 -4.04
CA PHE A 82 -37.61 -16.81 -2.78
C PHE A 82 -38.59 -16.68 -1.60
N PRO A 83 -38.27 -17.26 -0.43
CA PRO A 83 -39.21 -17.33 0.71
C PRO A 83 -39.58 -15.96 1.32
N VAL A 84 -38.73 -14.94 1.17
CA VAL A 84 -38.94 -13.61 1.79
C VAL A 84 -39.51 -12.59 0.81
N VAL A 85 -39.07 -12.64 -0.46
CA VAL A 85 -39.34 -11.59 -1.45
C VAL A 85 -40.25 -12.08 -2.58
N GLY A 86 -40.50 -13.39 -2.67
CA GLY A 86 -41.32 -14.00 -3.70
C GLY A 86 -40.90 -13.53 -5.09
N LYS A 87 -41.87 -13.01 -5.84
CA LYS A 87 -41.68 -12.45 -7.19
C LYS A 87 -41.39 -10.95 -7.21
N ALA A 88 -41.47 -10.26 -6.09
CA ALA A 88 -41.53 -8.80 -6.05
C ALA A 88 -40.19 -8.12 -6.38
N ALA A 89 -39.07 -8.71 -5.93
CA ALA A 89 -37.74 -8.16 -6.13
C ALA A 89 -36.61 -9.20 -6.06
N PRO A 90 -36.64 -10.27 -6.89
CA PRO A 90 -35.54 -11.26 -6.93
C PRO A 90 -34.19 -10.65 -7.35
N TRP A 91 -34.20 -9.47 -8.00
CA TRP A 91 -33.01 -8.70 -8.38
C TRP A 91 -32.24 -8.09 -7.19
N LEU A 92 -32.85 -8.00 -6.00
CA LEU A 92 -32.12 -7.62 -4.77
C LEU A 92 -31.09 -8.66 -4.35
N PHE A 93 -31.21 -9.88 -4.88
CA PHE A 93 -30.29 -10.99 -4.62
C PHE A 93 -29.52 -11.32 -5.90
N SER A 94 -28.33 -10.72 -6.05
CA SER A 94 -27.41 -11.11 -7.11
C SER A 94 -26.46 -12.21 -6.62
N PHE A 95 -26.68 -13.42 -7.08
CA PHE A 95 -25.76 -14.55 -6.88
C PHE A 95 -24.79 -14.58 -8.05
N ASP A 96 -23.94 -13.56 -8.10
CA ASP A 96 -22.99 -13.40 -9.20
C ASP A 96 -21.96 -14.54 -9.20
N SER A 97 -21.67 -15.08 -10.38
CA SER A 97 -20.64 -16.12 -10.57
C SER A 97 -19.25 -15.53 -10.70
N SER A 98 -19.14 -14.20 -10.81
CA SER A 98 -17.84 -13.51 -10.87
C SER A 98 -17.19 -13.47 -9.49
N PHE A 99 -16.19 -14.33 -9.27
CA PHE A 99 -15.43 -14.39 -8.03
C PHE A 99 -14.56 -13.14 -7.76
N ILE A 100 -14.37 -12.26 -8.75
CA ILE A 100 -13.63 -11.00 -8.62
C ILE A 100 -14.56 -9.86 -8.16
N ASN A 101 -15.87 -9.97 -8.42
CA ASN A 101 -16.84 -8.91 -8.17
C ASN A 101 -16.81 -8.38 -6.72
N PRO A 102 -16.73 -9.23 -5.67
CA PRO A 102 -16.66 -8.74 -4.29
C PRO A 102 -15.47 -7.81 -4.04
N ILE A 103 -14.29 -8.07 -4.62
CA ILE A 103 -13.11 -7.20 -4.43
C ILE A 103 -13.33 -5.84 -5.09
N ILE A 104 -13.91 -5.83 -6.29
CA ILE A 104 -14.17 -4.60 -7.04
C ILE A 104 -15.21 -3.76 -6.30
N VAL A 105 -16.32 -4.36 -5.90
CA VAL A 105 -17.40 -3.67 -5.18
C VAL A 105 -16.89 -3.15 -3.83
N LEU A 106 -16.13 -3.96 -3.09
CA LEU A 106 -15.56 -3.54 -1.82
C LEU A 106 -14.59 -2.36 -1.99
N SER A 107 -13.68 -2.44 -2.97
CA SER A 107 -12.60 -1.47 -3.13
C SER A 107 -13.06 -0.15 -3.74
N ILE A 108 -13.95 -0.19 -4.74
CA ILE A 108 -14.36 1.00 -5.51
C ILE A 108 -15.58 1.68 -4.88
N PHE A 109 -16.54 0.90 -4.36
CA PHE A 109 -17.80 1.44 -3.87
C PHE A 109 -17.83 1.43 -2.35
N TYR A 110 -17.73 0.26 -1.73
CA TYR A 110 -18.00 0.12 -0.31
C TYR A 110 -16.99 0.89 0.55
N PHE A 111 -15.68 0.67 0.42
CA PHE A 111 -14.71 1.30 1.31
C PHE A 111 -14.64 2.82 1.17
N PRO A 112 -14.51 3.42 -0.03
CA PRO A 112 -14.48 4.88 -0.16
C PRO A 112 -15.73 5.55 0.41
N LEU A 113 -16.91 5.03 0.07
CA LEU A 113 -18.18 5.60 0.53
C LEU A 113 -18.37 5.40 2.03
N THR A 114 -17.92 4.27 2.58
CA THR A 114 -17.93 4.05 4.03
C THR A 114 -17.02 5.03 4.76
N ILE A 115 -15.83 5.37 4.23
CA ILE A 115 -14.96 6.38 4.83
C ILE A 115 -15.60 7.77 4.76
N ILE A 116 -16.24 8.12 3.64
CA ILE A 116 -16.95 9.40 3.50
C ILE A 116 -18.08 9.48 4.53
N LEU A 117 -18.90 8.44 4.66
CA LEU A 117 -19.95 8.37 5.67
C LEU A 117 -19.39 8.44 7.10
N ALA A 118 -18.32 7.70 7.39
CA ALA A 118 -17.63 7.73 8.68
C ALA A 118 -17.10 9.12 9.01
N SER A 119 -16.61 9.87 8.01
CA SER A 119 -16.12 11.24 8.21
C SER A 119 -17.23 12.20 8.64
N VAL A 120 -18.45 12.02 8.09
CA VAL A 120 -19.63 12.82 8.43
C VAL A 120 -20.20 12.40 9.79
N LEU A 121 -20.51 11.11 9.96
CA LEU A 121 -21.19 10.59 11.14
C LEU A 121 -20.28 10.47 12.38
N GLY A 122 -18.98 10.26 12.15
CA GLY A 122 -17.94 10.19 13.18
C GLY A 122 -17.25 11.53 13.44
N ARG A 123 -17.62 12.61 12.72
CA ARG A 123 -17.03 13.96 12.85
C ARG A 123 -15.49 13.95 12.74
N LEU A 124 -14.95 13.18 11.79
CA LEU A 124 -13.51 12.93 11.65
C LEU A 124 -12.76 14.02 10.85
N GLY A 125 -13.42 15.11 10.49
CA GLY A 125 -12.88 16.19 9.66
C GLY A 125 -13.16 16.01 8.17
N ASN A 126 -12.32 16.59 7.31
CA ASN A 126 -12.54 16.58 5.85
C ASN A 126 -12.38 15.15 5.28
N ALA A 127 -13.46 14.64 4.66
CA ALA A 127 -13.52 13.31 4.06
C ALA A 127 -12.35 13.00 3.11
N GLY A 128 -11.93 13.96 2.27
CA GLY A 128 -10.84 13.76 1.33
C GLY A 128 -9.47 13.54 2.00
N VAL A 129 -9.26 14.15 3.17
CA VAL A 129 -8.05 13.93 3.97
C VAL A 129 -8.08 12.54 4.61
N VAL A 130 -9.23 12.14 5.17
CA VAL A 130 -9.40 10.83 5.81
C VAL A 130 -9.24 9.70 4.80
N VAL A 131 -9.82 9.82 3.59
CA VAL A 131 -9.65 8.84 2.52
C VAL A 131 -8.17 8.68 2.16
N ARG A 132 -7.45 9.77 1.88
CA ARG A 132 -6.02 9.70 1.53
C ARG A 132 -5.15 9.10 2.64
N ARG A 133 -5.50 9.37 3.90
CA ARG A 133 -4.73 8.91 5.06
C ARG A 133 -4.98 7.45 5.41
N ASP A 134 -6.26 7.03 5.44
CA ASP A 134 -6.66 5.79 6.10
C ASP A 134 -7.23 4.72 5.15
N TYR A 135 -7.41 5.02 3.86
CA TYR A 135 -7.99 4.07 2.90
C TYR A 135 -7.25 2.73 2.86
N ALA A 136 -5.91 2.74 2.84
CA ALA A 136 -5.10 1.52 2.83
C ALA A 136 -5.34 0.65 4.07
N THR A 137 -5.37 1.29 5.24
CA THR A 137 -5.56 0.60 6.53
C THR A 137 -6.98 0.05 6.62
N PHE A 138 -7.96 0.87 6.27
CA PHE A 138 -9.37 0.52 6.35
C PHE A 138 -9.75 -0.57 5.36
N SER A 139 -9.32 -0.47 4.10
CA SER A 139 -9.57 -1.49 3.10
C SER A 139 -8.93 -2.83 3.48
N THR A 140 -7.73 -2.83 4.04
CA THR A 140 -7.10 -4.06 4.56
C THR A 140 -7.97 -4.70 5.64
N CYS A 141 -8.39 -3.93 6.65
CA CYS A 141 -9.29 -4.43 7.69
C CYS A 141 -10.62 -4.94 7.11
N GLY A 142 -11.19 -4.24 6.13
CA GLY A 142 -12.43 -4.62 5.46
C GLY A 142 -12.31 -5.92 4.66
N LEU A 143 -11.20 -6.15 3.96
CA LEU A 143 -10.95 -7.40 3.22
C LEU A 143 -10.75 -8.59 4.20
N PHE A 144 -10.06 -8.36 5.31
CA PHE A 144 -9.96 -9.35 6.40
C PHE A 144 -11.32 -9.65 7.02
N ALA A 145 -12.14 -8.62 7.28
CA ALA A 145 -13.49 -8.76 7.80
C ALA A 145 -14.39 -9.56 6.85
N TRP A 146 -14.33 -9.26 5.55
CA TRP A 146 -15.10 -9.99 4.53
C TRP A 146 -14.69 -11.46 4.48
N THR A 147 -13.38 -11.72 4.45
CA THR A 147 -12.84 -13.09 4.43
C THR A 147 -13.26 -13.87 5.67
N ALA A 148 -13.08 -13.28 6.86
CA ALA A 148 -13.45 -13.90 8.13
C ALA A 148 -14.96 -14.14 8.24
N ALA A 149 -15.79 -13.27 7.67
CA ALA A 149 -17.23 -13.42 7.72
C ALA A 149 -17.73 -14.59 6.87
N HIS A 150 -17.13 -14.84 5.70
CA HIS A 150 -17.64 -15.81 4.73
C HIS A 150 -16.96 -17.19 4.85
N LEU A 151 -15.70 -17.25 5.28
CA LEU A 151 -14.92 -18.48 5.31
C LEU A 151 -15.58 -19.64 6.09
N PRO A 152 -16.17 -19.45 7.29
CA PRO A 152 -16.80 -20.55 8.03
C PRO A 152 -18.01 -21.12 7.29
N PHE A 153 -18.79 -20.26 6.61
CA PHE A 153 -19.97 -20.66 5.86
C PHE A 153 -19.61 -21.36 4.56
N VAL A 154 -18.51 -20.99 3.92
CA VAL A 154 -17.97 -21.72 2.76
C VAL A 154 -17.56 -23.13 3.17
N ILE A 155 -16.84 -23.28 4.29
CA ILE A 155 -16.44 -24.59 4.81
C ILE A 155 -17.67 -25.43 5.18
N ALA A 156 -18.65 -24.85 5.87
CA ALA A 156 -19.90 -25.51 6.20
C ALA A 156 -20.72 -25.87 4.95
N GLY A 157 -20.70 -25.02 3.93
CA GLY A 157 -21.34 -25.26 2.63
C GLY A 157 -20.79 -26.53 1.99
N PHE A 158 -19.47 -26.63 1.82
CA PHE A 158 -18.84 -27.83 1.26
C PHE A 158 -19.13 -29.10 2.06
N ALA A 159 -19.15 -29.01 3.40
CA ALA A 159 -19.48 -30.14 4.25
C ALA A 159 -20.94 -30.61 4.10
N LEU A 160 -21.88 -29.67 3.91
CA LEU A 160 -23.31 -29.96 3.82
C LEU A 160 -23.80 -30.25 2.40
N SER A 161 -23.06 -29.82 1.37
CA SER A 161 -23.32 -30.18 -0.03
C SER A 161 -23.33 -31.70 -0.22
N GLY A 162 -22.42 -32.43 0.43
CA GLY A 162 -22.38 -33.89 0.39
C GLY A 162 -23.51 -34.59 1.19
N ALA A 163 -24.21 -33.85 2.06
CA ALA A 163 -25.25 -34.38 2.93
C ALA A 163 -26.68 -34.12 2.40
N GLY A 164 -26.83 -33.51 1.22
CA GLY A 164 -28.13 -33.23 0.61
C GLY A 164 -28.97 -32.18 1.35
N ALA A 165 -28.32 -31.18 1.96
CA ALA A 165 -29.03 -30.11 2.66
C ALA A 165 -29.95 -29.30 1.71
N PRO A 166 -31.12 -28.80 2.17
CA PRO A 166 -32.02 -28.03 1.33
C PRO A 166 -31.46 -26.62 1.02
N GLY A 167 -31.82 -26.06 -0.14
CA GLY A 167 -31.37 -24.73 -0.58
C GLY A 167 -31.63 -23.58 0.41
N SER A 168 -32.62 -23.71 1.30
CA SER A 168 -32.91 -22.74 2.36
C SER A 168 -31.78 -22.62 3.39
N VAL A 169 -31.04 -23.71 3.64
CA VAL A 169 -29.87 -23.69 4.53
C VAL A 169 -28.75 -22.85 3.91
N PHE A 170 -28.48 -23.05 2.62
CA PHE A 170 -27.48 -22.28 1.88
C PHE A 170 -27.87 -20.80 1.77
N LEU A 171 -29.15 -20.50 1.57
CA LEU A 171 -29.66 -19.12 1.63
C LEU A 171 -29.45 -18.51 3.02
N GLY A 172 -29.72 -19.28 4.09
CA GLY A 172 -29.45 -18.88 5.46
C GLY A 172 -27.97 -18.58 5.72
N PHE A 173 -27.06 -19.40 5.19
CA PHE A 173 -25.61 -19.15 5.27
C PHE A 173 -25.20 -17.85 4.59
N TRP A 174 -25.74 -17.57 3.40
CA TRP A 174 -25.46 -16.34 2.67
C TRP A 174 -25.89 -15.09 3.47
N PHE A 175 -27.08 -15.12 4.08
CA PHE A 175 -27.54 -14.02 4.94
C PHE A 175 -26.70 -13.90 6.21
N ALA A 176 -26.41 -15.01 6.87
CA ALA A 176 -25.65 -15.04 8.11
C ALA A 176 -24.22 -14.53 7.90
N SER A 177 -23.56 -14.91 6.79
CA SER A 177 -22.24 -14.39 6.45
C SER A 177 -22.26 -12.89 6.17
N GLY A 178 -23.30 -12.38 5.50
CA GLY A 178 -23.51 -10.94 5.32
C GLY A 178 -23.66 -10.21 6.66
N LEU A 179 -24.56 -10.65 7.54
CA LEU A 179 -24.73 -10.02 8.85
C LEU A 179 -23.44 -10.03 9.68
N LEU A 180 -22.71 -11.14 9.66
CA LEU A 180 -21.41 -11.26 10.33
C LEU A 180 -20.37 -10.29 9.76
N PHE A 181 -20.35 -10.10 8.44
CA PHE A 181 -19.52 -9.08 7.79
C PHE A 181 -19.84 -7.68 8.32
N GLY A 182 -21.13 -7.34 8.44
CA GLY A 182 -21.57 -6.06 9.05
C GLY A 182 -21.05 -5.88 10.48
N VAL A 183 -21.14 -6.93 11.31
CA VAL A 183 -20.61 -6.91 12.69
C VAL A 183 -19.10 -6.65 12.70
N TYR A 184 -18.34 -7.35 11.87
CA TYR A 184 -16.89 -7.12 11.77
C TYR A 184 -16.53 -5.75 11.22
N MET A 185 -17.31 -5.21 10.28
CA MET A 185 -17.11 -3.84 9.79
C MET A 185 -17.34 -2.78 10.87
N ILE A 186 -18.28 -3.00 11.80
CA ILE A 186 -18.44 -2.11 12.97
C ILE A 186 -17.16 -2.12 13.81
N PHE A 187 -16.60 -3.29 14.11
CA PHE A 187 -15.33 -3.38 14.86
C PHE A 187 -14.16 -2.73 14.10
N ALA A 188 -14.05 -2.96 12.79
CA ALA A 188 -13.01 -2.36 11.95
C ALA A 188 -13.11 -0.83 11.96
N LEU A 189 -14.31 -0.27 11.76
CA LEU A 189 -14.56 1.17 11.79
C LEU A 189 -14.18 1.81 13.12
N ARG A 190 -14.55 1.18 14.23
CA ARG A 190 -14.19 1.67 15.57
C ARG A 190 -12.69 1.61 15.84
N THR A 191 -12.03 0.58 15.33
CA THR A 191 -10.60 0.38 15.57
C THR A 191 -9.76 1.32 14.71
N VAL A 192 -10.16 1.54 13.46
CA VAL A 192 -9.44 2.41 12.50
C VAL A 192 -9.70 3.89 12.78
N PHE A 193 -10.96 4.26 13.04
CA PHE A 193 -11.36 5.67 13.14
C PHE A 193 -11.70 6.13 14.56
N GLY A 194 -11.66 5.25 15.56
CA GLY A 194 -12.00 5.59 16.95
C GLY A 194 -13.48 5.92 17.17
N MET A 195 -14.37 5.50 16.27
CA MET A 195 -15.78 5.86 16.35
C MET A 195 -16.53 5.23 17.53
N GLU A 196 -17.58 5.91 17.97
CA GLU A 196 -18.58 5.34 18.87
C GLU A 196 -19.43 4.28 18.15
N TYR A 197 -20.05 3.38 18.93
CA TYR A 197 -20.88 2.31 18.38
C TYR A 197 -22.06 2.84 17.57
N GLY A 198 -22.74 3.89 18.05
CA GLY A 198 -23.90 4.47 17.35
C GLY A 198 -23.56 4.94 15.95
N SER A 199 -22.52 5.78 15.82
CA SER A 199 -22.05 6.25 14.52
C SER A 199 -21.56 5.11 13.64
N ALA A 200 -20.82 4.14 14.19
CA ALA A 200 -20.30 3.01 13.42
C ALA A 200 -21.42 2.12 12.86
N ILE A 201 -22.45 1.81 13.67
CA ILE A 201 -23.63 1.04 13.23
C ILE A 201 -24.37 1.79 12.13
N GLY A 202 -24.62 3.09 12.33
CA GLY A 202 -25.27 3.93 11.32
C GLY A 202 -24.51 3.98 10.00
N THR A 203 -23.17 4.11 10.07
CA THR A 203 -22.32 4.06 8.89
C THR A 203 -22.43 2.72 8.16
N VAL A 204 -22.30 1.58 8.85
CA VAL A 204 -22.37 0.25 8.21
C VAL A 204 -23.74 0.00 7.59
N ALA A 205 -24.82 0.40 8.27
CA ALA A 205 -26.18 0.24 7.78
C ALA A 205 -26.41 1.00 6.46
N ILE A 206 -25.96 2.26 6.38
CA ILE A 206 -26.08 3.05 5.14
C ILE A 206 -25.12 2.52 4.06
N SER A 207 -23.91 2.10 4.44
CA SER A 207 -22.93 1.55 3.50
C SER A 207 -23.41 0.28 2.78
N TRP A 208 -24.35 -0.46 3.36
CA TRP A 208 -24.96 -1.62 2.70
C TRP A 208 -25.65 -1.25 1.39
N LEU A 209 -26.28 -0.07 1.33
CA LEU A 209 -26.92 0.44 0.11
C LEU A 209 -25.89 0.63 -1.01
N PHE A 210 -24.68 1.09 -0.66
CA PHE A 210 -23.60 1.27 -1.62
C PHE A 210 -22.95 -0.04 -2.07
N PHE A 211 -22.92 -1.05 -1.20
CA PHE A 211 -22.52 -2.40 -1.59
C PHE A 211 -23.48 -2.95 -2.64
N SER A 212 -24.79 -2.90 -2.36
CA SER A 212 -25.83 -3.35 -3.30
C SER A 212 -25.83 -2.57 -4.61
N LEU A 213 -25.71 -1.24 -4.54
CA LEU A 213 -25.61 -0.39 -5.73
C LEU A 213 -24.37 -0.73 -6.55
N GLY A 214 -23.22 -0.92 -5.90
CA GLY A 214 -21.98 -1.31 -6.55
C GLY A 214 -22.12 -2.64 -7.29
N SER A 215 -22.76 -3.65 -6.67
CA SER A 215 -23.05 -4.93 -7.32
C SER A 215 -23.96 -4.81 -8.54
N ILE A 216 -24.95 -3.91 -8.50
CA ILE A 216 -25.81 -3.62 -9.65
C ILE A 216 -24.99 -2.98 -10.76
N VAL A 217 -24.19 -1.96 -10.45
CA VAL A 217 -23.35 -1.26 -11.43
C VAL A 217 -22.39 -2.25 -12.09
N THR A 218 -21.67 -3.07 -11.31
CA THR A 218 -20.73 -4.05 -11.85
C THR A 218 -21.41 -5.15 -12.66
N MET A 219 -22.70 -5.41 -12.50
CA MET A 219 -23.45 -6.28 -13.41
C MET A 219 -23.47 -5.73 -14.84
N PHE A 220 -23.56 -4.40 -15.02
CA PHE A 220 -23.60 -3.74 -16.33
C PHE A 220 -22.21 -3.56 -16.94
N ILE A 221 -21.28 -3.06 -16.14
CA ILE A 221 -19.93 -2.70 -16.63
C ILE A 221 -18.92 -3.84 -16.48
N GLY A 222 -19.25 -4.88 -15.70
CA GLY A 222 -18.39 -6.02 -15.39
C GLY A 222 -17.87 -6.76 -16.62
N PRO A 223 -18.72 -7.11 -17.61
CA PRO A 223 -18.26 -7.77 -18.84
C PRO A 223 -17.22 -6.95 -19.61
N TRP A 224 -17.26 -5.62 -19.48
CA TRP A 224 -16.34 -4.69 -20.15
C TRP A 224 -15.05 -4.52 -19.32
N LEU A 225 -15.21 -4.32 -18.01
CA LEU A 225 -14.10 -4.21 -17.04
C LEU A 225 -13.24 -5.48 -16.94
N LEU A 226 -13.86 -6.64 -17.06
CA LEU A 226 -13.21 -7.95 -16.96
C LEU A 226 -12.91 -8.56 -18.34
N SER A 227 -13.05 -7.78 -19.41
CA SER A 227 -12.66 -8.21 -20.75
C SER A 227 -11.17 -8.56 -20.75
N PRO A 228 -10.76 -9.77 -21.22
CA PRO A 228 -9.35 -10.15 -21.31
C PRO A 228 -8.51 -9.11 -22.05
N PHE A 229 -9.06 -8.45 -23.07
CA PHE A 229 -8.40 -7.39 -23.82
C PHE A 229 -8.17 -6.12 -22.99
N LEU A 230 -9.18 -5.71 -22.21
CA LEU A 230 -9.05 -4.55 -21.33
C LEU A 230 -8.04 -4.84 -20.20
N LEU A 231 -8.09 -6.04 -19.61
CA LEU A 231 -7.16 -6.44 -18.55
C LEU A 231 -5.72 -6.47 -19.07
N ILE A 232 -5.47 -7.04 -20.25
CA ILE A 232 -4.14 -7.03 -20.88
C ILE A 232 -3.71 -5.59 -21.19
N PHE A 233 -4.60 -4.75 -21.72
CA PHE A 233 -4.30 -3.34 -21.99
C PHE A 233 -3.92 -2.59 -20.71
N VAL A 234 -4.70 -2.77 -19.64
CA VAL A 234 -4.41 -2.18 -18.33
C VAL A 234 -3.10 -2.71 -17.75
N ILE A 235 -2.80 -4.00 -17.88
CA ILE A 235 -1.53 -4.55 -17.39
C ILE A 235 -0.34 -4.03 -18.20
N LEU A 236 -0.45 -3.94 -19.52
CA LEU A 236 0.66 -3.48 -20.36
C LEU A 236 0.92 -1.98 -20.23
N PHE A 237 -0.13 -1.16 -20.23
CA PHE A 237 0.00 0.31 -20.24
C PHE A 237 -0.07 0.94 -18.86
N LEU A 238 -0.85 0.37 -17.94
CA LEU A 238 -1.02 0.85 -16.57
C LEU A 238 -0.38 -0.07 -15.53
N GLY A 239 0.17 -1.24 -15.87
CA GLY A 239 0.74 -2.16 -14.89
C GLY A 239 1.92 -1.56 -14.12
N GLY A 240 2.76 -0.76 -14.77
CA GLY A 240 3.82 -0.01 -14.09
C GLY A 240 3.26 0.98 -13.06
N PHE A 241 2.21 1.72 -13.44
CA PHE A 241 1.54 2.68 -12.55
C PHE A 241 0.80 1.98 -11.39
N LEU A 242 0.02 0.94 -11.68
CA LEU A 242 -0.72 0.16 -10.70
C LEU A 242 0.23 -0.55 -9.73
N SER A 243 1.34 -1.12 -10.22
CA SER A 243 2.36 -1.72 -9.36
C SER A 243 3.05 -0.68 -8.50
N SER A 244 3.34 0.53 -9.01
CA SER A 244 3.89 1.62 -8.18
C SER A 244 2.91 2.12 -7.12
N GLU A 245 1.61 2.18 -7.42
CA GLU A 245 0.60 2.63 -6.46
C GLU A 245 0.29 1.57 -5.40
N VAL A 246 0.14 0.31 -5.80
CA VAL A 246 -0.07 -0.82 -4.86
C VAL A 246 1.16 -1.02 -3.98
N SER A 247 2.37 -0.89 -4.54
CA SER A 247 3.59 -0.88 -3.74
C SER A 247 3.69 0.36 -2.85
N GLY A 248 3.22 1.53 -3.31
CA GLY A 248 3.11 2.76 -2.53
C GLY A 248 2.20 2.60 -1.29
N LEU A 249 1.04 1.97 -1.46
CA LEU A 249 0.12 1.59 -0.38
C LEU A 249 0.79 0.64 0.62
N GLY A 250 1.46 -0.40 0.11
CA GLY A 250 2.24 -1.33 0.94
C GLY A 250 3.37 -0.64 1.71
N ASN A 251 4.09 0.27 1.07
CA ASN A 251 5.19 1.02 1.66
C ASN A 251 4.71 2.00 2.73
N ALA A 252 3.55 2.65 2.53
CA ALA A 252 2.96 3.53 3.54
C ALA A 252 2.60 2.76 4.83
N MET A 253 2.00 1.57 4.69
CA MET A 253 1.68 0.69 5.82
C MET A 253 2.96 0.20 6.52
N ARG A 254 3.97 -0.22 5.76
CA ARG A 254 5.28 -0.62 6.32
C ARG A 254 5.93 0.52 7.11
N ARG A 255 5.97 1.75 6.56
CA ARG A 255 6.50 2.93 7.28
C ARG A 255 5.77 3.20 8.59
N LYS A 256 4.44 3.05 8.63
CA LYS A 256 3.64 3.22 9.86
C LYS A 256 3.99 2.16 10.91
N ARG A 257 4.10 0.90 10.48
CA ARG A 257 4.50 -0.23 11.33
C ARG A 257 5.91 -0.07 11.87
N ASP A 258 6.86 0.25 11.00
CA ASP A 258 8.26 0.42 11.35
C ASP A 258 8.42 1.57 12.34
N PHE A 259 7.73 2.70 12.12
CA PHE A 259 7.67 3.80 13.09
C PHE A 259 7.16 3.34 14.47
N LYS A 260 6.05 2.60 14.53
CA LYS A 260 5.51 2.09 15.79
C LYS A 260 6.48 1.13 16.49
N ARG A 261 7.15 0.26 15.72
CA ARG A 261 8.14 -0.69 16.23
C ARG A 261 9.34 0.04 16.83
N TYR A 262 9.95 0.98 16.10
CA TYR A 262 11.10 1.72 16.61
C TYR A 262 10.73 2.64 17.77
N LEU A 263 9.52 3.23 17.75
CA LEU A 263 9.01 3.96 18.90
C LEU A 263 8.87 3.06 20.13
N HIS A 264 8.31 1.86 19.96
CA HIS A 264 8.20 0.89 21.04
C HIS A 264 9.59 0.46 21.56
N ASN A 265 10.52 0.14 20.67
CA ASN A 265 11.89 -0.23 21.05
C ASN A 265 12.57 0.89 21.84
N ALA A 266 12.50 2.13 21.37
CA ALA A 266 13.03 3.30 22.09
C ALA A 266 12.35 3.53 23.45
N THR A 267 11.07 3.16 23.61
CA THR A 267 10.38 3.25 24.92
C THR A 267 10.74 2.12 25.89
N VAL A 268 10.96 0.90 25.38
CA VAL A 268 11.30 -0.27 26.21
C VAL A 268 12.78 -0.29 26.56
N ASN A 269 13.63 0.09 25.60
CA ASN A 269 15.06 0.27 25.74
C ASN A 269 15.45 1.67 25.25
N PRO A 270 15.50 2.67 26.15
CA PRO A 270 15.93 4.03 25.81
C PRO A 270 17.40 4.16 25.38
N ASN A 271 18.19 3.08 25.46
CA ASN A 271 19.59 3.01 25.04
C ASN A 271 19.77 2.15 23.78
N ASP A 272 18.74 2.07 22.92
CA ASP A 272 18.81 1.41 21.61
C ASP A 272 19.14 2.46 20.52
N ALA A 273 20.43 2.58 20.17
CA ALA A 273 20.91 3.57 19.21
C ALA A 273 20.24 3.40 17.83
N ASP A 274 20.13 2.15 17.34
CA ASP A 274 19.47 1.81 16.08
C ASP A 274 18.01 2.29 16.05
N ALA A 275 17.25 2.07 17.13
CA ALA A 275 15.88 2.54 17.20
C ALA A 275 15.78 4.06 17.09
N HIS A 276 16.71 4.79 17.72
CA HIS A 276 16.79 6.25 17.61
C HIS A 276 17.19 6.71 16.19
N VAL A 277 18.16 6.06 15.54
CA VAL A 277 18.51 6.33 14.13
C VAL A 277 17.29 6.17 13.22
N GLN A 278 16.60 5.04 13.35
CA GLN A 278 15.47 4.73 12.48
C GLN A 278 14.29 5.69 12.70
N LEU A 279 14.04 6.11 13.94
CA LEU A 279 13.08 7.18 14.23
C LEU A 279 13.50 8.50 13.59
N GLY A 280 14.78 8.87 13.69
CA GLY A 280 15.35 10.06 13.06
C GLY A 280 15.12 10.07 11.55
N LEU A 281 15.44 8.98 10.85
CA LEU A 281 15.22 8.81 9.41
C LEU A 281 13.74 8.95 9.04
N ILE A 282 12.83 8.38 9.84
CA ILE A 282 11.38 8.51 9.59
C ILE A 282 10.91 9.96 9.80
N TYR A 283 11.44 10.68 10.79
CA TYR A 283 11.12 12.09 11.00
C TYR A 283 11.68 12.98 9.88
N ALA A 284 12.91 12.73 9.41
CA ALA A 284 13.51 13.42 8.28
C ALA A 284 12.68 13.21 6.99
N GLN A 285 12.23 11.97 6.74
CA GLN A 285 11.34 11.67 5.61
C GLN A 285 10.00 12.43 5.69
N ARG A 286 9.54 12.73 6.90
CA ARG A 286 8.33 13.54 7.16
C ARG A 286 8.60 15.05 7.16
N ARG A 287 9.82 15.49 6.84
CA ARG A 287 10.29 16.90 6.91
C ARG A 287 10.09 17.51 8.30
N GLN A 288 10.30 16.70 9.33
CA GLN A 288 10.31 17.13 10.74
C GLN A 288 11.76 17.15 11.22
N ASP A 289 12.54 18.06 10.67
CA ASP A 289 14.00 18.06 10.76
C ASP A 289 14.49 18.26 12.22
N ASP A 290 13.77 19.06 13.01
CA ASP A 290 14.06 19.26 14.44
C ASP A 290 13.99 17.96 15.24
N LYS A 291 12.94 17.15 14.99
CA LYS A 291 12.75 15.85 15.66
C LYS A 291 13.74 14.82 15.13
N ALA A 292 14.04 14.87 13.84
CA ALA A 292 15.06 14.02 13.26
C ALA A 292 16.41 14.25 13.95
N LEU A 293 16.81 15.51 14.09
CA LEU A 293 18.03 15.91 14.78
C LEU A 293 18.06 15.47 16.25
N GLU A 294 16.96 15.61 17.00
CA GLU A 294 16.87 15.13 18.38
C GLU A 294 17.15 13.63 18.47
N HIS A 295 16.52 12.84 17.61
CA HIS A 295 16.70 11.39 17.59
C HIS A 295 18.10 10.97 17.13
N PHE A 296 18.69 11.64 16.13
CA PHE A 296 20.06 11.36 15.71
C PHE A 296 21.09 11.71 16.79
N LYS A 297 20.92 12.85 17.48
CA LYS A 297 21.76 13.20 18.63
C LYS A 297 21.65 12.17 19.74
N ARG A 298 20.43 11.70 20.02
CA ARG A 298 20.22 10.68 21.04
C ARG A 298 20.90 9.37 20.67
N ALA A 299 20.85 8.96 19.40
CA ALA A 299 21.59 7.79 18.92
C ALA A 299 23.10 7.98 19.12
N PHE A 300 23.65 9.14 18.76
CA PHE A 300 25.06 9.48 18.95
C PHE A 300 25.49 9.51 20.43
N ASP A 301 24.63 10.00 21.33
CA ASP A 301 24.91 10.00 22.78
C ASP A 301 24.95 8.58 23.37
N ILE A 302 24.23 7.64 22.76
CA ILE A 302 24.19 6.23 23.17
C ILE A 302 25.40 5.48 22.58
N ASP A 303 25.63 5.66 21.29
CA ASP A 303 26.71 5.07 20.53
C ASP A 303 27.30 6.13 19.58
N ASN A 304 28.48 6.63 19.96
CA ASN A 304 29.18 7.68 19.20
C ASN A 304 29.82 7.13 17.91
N GLU A 305 29.88 5.82 17.77
CA GLU A 305 30.42 5.09 16.63
C GLU A 305 29.31 4.67 15.65
N GLU A 306 28.04 4.95 15.94
CA GLU A 306 26.94 4.52 15.08
C GLU A 306 26.96 5.24 13.72
N ILE A 307 27.08 4.45 12.65
CA ILE A 307 27.40 4.93 11.29
C ILE A 307 26.31 5.85 10.75
N ASP A 308 25.07 5.37 10.77
CA ASP A 308 23.96 6.06 10.14
C ASP A 308 23.61 7.35 10.93
N ALA A 309 23.83 7.35 12.26
CA ALA A 309 23.70 8.55 13.10
C ALA A 309 24.73 9.61 12.74
N ASN A 310 26.02 9.24 12.69
CA ASN A 310 27.11 10.16 12.32
C ASN A 310 26.93 10.70 10.90
N PHE A 311 26.52 9.86 9.95
CA PHE A 311 26.27 10.29 8.58
C PHE A 311 25.16 11.36 8.50
N GLU A 312 24.03 11.14 9.16
CA GLU A 312 22.92 12.11 9.14
C GLU A 312 23.24 13.39 9.94
N LEU A 313 23.95 13.28 11.07
CA LEU A 313 24.44 14.45 11.82
C LEU A 313 25.45 15.27 11.00
N GLY A 314 26.35 14.62 10.26
CA GLY A 314 27.29 15.29 9.36
C GLY A 314 26.58 16.07 8.25
N LYS A 315 25.55 15.49 7.64
CA LYS A 315 24.70 16.19 6.65
C LYS A 315 24.01 17.40 7.26
N ILE A 316 23.40 17.24 8.43
CA ILE A 316 22.72 18.35 9.13
C ILE A 316 23.73 19.45 9.51
N ALA A 317 24.93 19.09 9.97
CA ALA A 317 25.99 20.06 10.27
C ALA A 317 26.42 20.85 9.03
N ARG A 318 26.58 20.17 7.88
CA ARG A 318 26.90 20.80 6.59
C ARG A 318 25.81 21.77 6.15
N GLU A 319 24.55 21.37 6.23
CA GLU A 319 23.41 22.21 5.86
C GLU A 319 23.29 23.45 6.77
N ASN A 320 23.67 23.33 8.04
CA ASN A 320 23.76 24.44 8.98
C ASN A 320 25.02 25.31 8.82
N GLY A 321 25.93 24.96 7.90
CA GLY A 321 27.18 25.66 7.64
C GLY A 321 28.31 25.35 8.63
N ASP A 322 28.12 24.41 9.57
CA ASP A 322 29.15 23.96 10.51
C ASP A 322 30.02 22.88 9.85
N LEU A 323 30.86 23.33 8.91
CA LEU A 323 31.64 22.45 8.03
C LEU A 323 32.67 21.61 8.80
N GLN A 324 33.24 22.16 9.89
CA GLN A 324 34.21 21.45 10.72
C GLN A 324 33.56 20.24 11.40
N LYS A 325 32.39 20.41 12.03
CA LYS A 325 31.67 19.29 12.64
C LYS A 325 31.17 18.28 11.60
N ALA A 326 30.79 18.75 10.41
CA ALA A 326 30.41 17.85 9.34
C ALA A 326 31.57 16.90 8.97
N ILE A 327 32.79 17.44 8.84
CA ILE A 327 34.01 16.66 8.58
C ILE A 327 34.27 15.65 9.71
N GLU A 328 34.18 16.07 10.97
CA GLU A 328 34.37 15.19 12.14
C GLU A 328 33.38 14.02 12.16
N HIS A 329 32.10 14.27 11.89
CA HIS A 329 31.10 13.20 11.82
C HIS A 329 31.34 12.26 10.64
N PHE A 330 31.69 12.80 9.47
CA PHE A 330 31.95 11.96 8.31
C PHE A 330 33.27 11.16 8.41
N SER A 331 34.27 11.64 9.16
CA SER A 331 35.52 10.91 9.36
C SER A 331 35.30 9.63 10.16
N VAL A 332 34.47 9.66 11.20
CA VAL A 332 34.08 8.45 11.98
C VAL A 332 33.47 7.39 11.05
N VAL A 333 32.59 7.80 10.14
CA VAL A 333 31.93 6.91 9.19
C VAL A 333 32.92 6.25 8.22
N VAL A 334 33.93 7.01 7.78
CA VAL A 334 34.96 6.48 6.86
C VAL A 334 35.89 5.48 7.55
N GLU A 335 36.21 5.70 8.82
CA GLU A 335 37.11 4.85 9.60
C GLU A 335 36.55 3.43 9.81
N GLN A 336 35.23 3.26 9.84
CA GLN A 336 34.57 1.97 10.09
C GLN A 336 34.49 1.03 8.87
N ASN A 337 34.99 1.47 7.71
CA ASN A 337 35.43 0.63 6.59
C ASN A 337 34.40 -0.38 6.01
N ASP A 338 33.12 0.01 5.91
CA ASP A 338 32.14 -0.76 5.13
C ASP A 338 32.25 -0.45 3.62
N LYS A 339 32.90 -1.37 2.89
CA LYS A 339 33.17 -1.29 1.46
C LYS A 339 31.96 -0.94 0.57
N HIS A 340 30.72 -1.21 0.99
CA HIS A 340 29.53 -0.97 0.17
C HIS A 340 28.82 0.38 0.41
N LYS A 341 28.92 0.97 1.61
CA LYS A 341 28.30 2.27 1.94
C LYS A 341 29.19 3.49 1.61
N LEU A 342 30.51 3.29 1.54
CA LEU A 342 31.50 4.39 1.46
C LEU A 342 31.37 5.35 0.26
N SER A 343 30.80 4.95 -0.88
CA SER A 343 30.80 5.83 -2.05
C SER A 343 29.94 7.09 -1.84
N GLU A 344 28.71 6.96 -1.36
CA GLU A 344 27.86 8.15 -1.12
C GLU A 344 28.48 9.08 -0.07
N ILE A 345 29.14 8.50 0.93
CA ILE A 345 29.85 9.25 1.97
C ILE A 345 31.03 10.03 1.40
N TRP A 346 31.87 9.42 0.53
CA TRP A 346 32.98 10.14 -0.12
C TRP A 346 32.51 11.33 -0.94
N ARG A 347 31.33 11.21 -1.58
CA ARG A 347 30.71 12.34 -2.27
C ARG A 347 30.31 13.44 -1.29
N GLU A 348 29.62 13.11 -0.20
CA GLU A 348 29.23 14.12 0.81
C GLU A 348 30.44 14.79 1.46
N ILE A 349 31.49 14.04 1.80
CA ILE A 349 32.77 14.56 2.32
C ILE A 349 33.40 15.52 1.31
N GLY A 350 33.53 15.09 0.06
CA GLY A 350 34.13 15.89 -1.00
C GLY A 350 33.36 17.19 -1.26
N VAL A 351 32.02 17.13 -1.22
CA VAL A 351 31.16 18.32 -1.30
C VAL A 351 31.35 19.22 -0.08
N THR A 352 31.51 18.65 1.12
CA THR A 352 31.77 19.40 2.36
C THR A 352 33.07 20.18 2.27
N TYR A 353 34.17 19.52 1.89
CA TYR A 353 35.48 20.15 1.70
C TYR A 353 35.45 21.21 0.59
N LEU A 354 34.77 20.93 -0.53
CA LEU A 354 34.59 21.90 -1.61
C LEU A 354 33.87 23.18 -1.13
N THR A 355 32.88 23.00 -0.26
CA THR A 355 32.13 24.09 0.37
C THR A 355 32.99 24.85 1.38
N ALA A 356 33.90 24.15 2.07
CA ALA A 356 34.87 24.69 3.01
C ALA A 356 36.10 25.34 2.35
N ASP A 357 36.18 25.34 1.01
CA ASP A 357 37.31 25.80 0.22
C ASP A 357 38.63 25.02 0.45
N MET A 358 38.52 23.82 0.99
CA MET A 358 39.63 22.87 1.17
C MET A 358 39.77 22.03 -0.10
N LEU A 359 40.37 22.62 -1.14
CA LEU A 359 40.31 22.08 -2.50
C LEU A 359 41.11 20.78 -2.70
N ASP A 360 42.20 20.58 -1.96
CA ASP A 360 43.04 19.39 -2.12
C ASP A 360 42.40 18.17 -1.44
N GLU A 361 41.81 18.34 -0.27
CA GLU A 361 41.04 17.31 0.44
C GLU A 361 39.74 16.96 -0.31
N ALA A 362 39.10 17.97 -0.90
CA ALA A 362 37.95 17.75 -1.78
C ALA A 362 38.32 16.91 -3.02
N GLU A 363 39.52 17.11 -3.58
CA GLU A 363 39.99 16.35 -4.74
C GLU A 363 40.17 14.88 -4.39
N ASP A 364 40.88 14.56 -3.30
CA ASP A 364 41.08 13.19 -2.86
C ASP A 364 39.75 12.46 -2.59
N ALA A 365 38.80 13.12 -1.92
CA ALA A 365 37.49 12.54 -1.61
C ALA A 365 36.64 12.32 -2.87
N LEU A 366 36.54 13.31 -3.77
CA LEU A 366 35.75 13.19 -4.99
C LEU A 366 36.41 12.26 -6.01
N GLU A 367 37.73 12.18 -6.06
CA GLU A 367 38.44 11.21 -6.92
C GLU A 367 38.18 9.78 -6.47
N LYS A 368 38.24 9.51 -5.16
CA LYS A 368 37.82 8.21 -4.58
C LYS A 368 36.36 7.88 -4.92
N PHE A 369 35.48 8.87 -4.90
CA PHE A 369 34.08 8.70 -5.28
C PHE A 369 33.93 8.33 -6.75
N VAL A 370 34.45 9.16 -7.67
CA VAL A 370 34.31 8.99 -9.11
C VAL A 370 35.01 7.72 -9.59
N GLY A 371 36.14 7.34 -8.98
CA GLY A 371 36.81 6.08 -9.25
C GLY A 371 35.94 4.85 -8.98
N ARG A 372 35.02 4.92 -8.00
CA ARG A 372 34.05 3.85 -7.69
C ARG A 372 32.74 3.99 -8.45
N ARG A 373 32.27 5.22 -8.66
CA ARG A 373 30.97 5.57 -9.25
C ARG A 373 31.17 6.50 -10.45
N GLY A 374 31.85 6.00 -11.47
CA GLY A 374 32.22 6.79 -12.65
C GLY A 374 31.08 7.28 -13.55
N TYR A 375 29.84 6.88 -13.26
CA TYR A 375 28.61 7.24 -13.98
C TYR A 375 27.56 7.89 -13.06
N ASP A 376 27.95 8.41 -11.88
CA ASP A 376 27.04 9.18 -11.03
C ASP A 376 27.02 10.66 -11.46
N SER A 377 25.88 11.14 -11.94
CA SER A 377 25.77 12.50 -12.48
C SER A 377 25.99 13.61 -11.43
N GLU A 378 25.63 13.34 -10.18
CA GLU A 378 25.77 14.30 -9.08
C GLU A 378 27.23 14.47 -8.66
N GLY A 379 27.95 13.38 -8.38
CA GLY A 379 29.35 13.50 -8.00
C GLY A 379 30.26 13.92 -9.17
N LEU A 380 29.94 13.55 -10.42
CA LEU A 380 30.64 14.09 -11.60
C LEU A 380 30.48 15.62 -11.69
N TYR A 381 29.27 16.14 -11.45
CA TYR A 381 29.03 17.58 -11.39
C TYR A 381 29.87 18.25 -10.29
N HIS A 382 29.85 17.71 -9.06
CA HIS A 382 30.63 18.27 -7.96
C HIS A 382 32.14 18.21 -8.21
N PHE A 383 32.64 17.15 -8.86
CA PHE A 383 34.04 17.05 -9.24
C PHE A 383 34.42 18.05 -10.34
N GLY A 384 33.54 18.29 -11.32
CA GLY A 384 33.72 19.37 -12.29
C GLY A 384 33.77 20.76 -11.63
N MET A 385 32.89 21.02 -10.66
CA MET A 385 32.90 22.28 -9.89
C MET A 385 34.21 22.48 -9.12
N LEU A 386 34.73 21.43 -8.50
CA LEU A 386 36.03 21.46 -7.83
C LEU A 386 37.15 21.83 -8.81
N LEU A 387 37.24 21.12 -9.95
CA LEU A 387 38.29 21.35 -10.95
C LEU A 387 38.23 22.76 -11.54
N LYS A 388 37.02 23.28 -11.77
CA LYS A 388 36.79 24.67 -12.20
C LYS A 388 37.33 25.66 -11.16
N LYS A 389 37.08 25.40 -9.87
CA LYS A 389 37.59 26.23 -8.76
C LYS A 389 39.11 26.19 -8.61
N LYS A 390 39.74 25.05 -8.92
CA LYS A 390 41.21 24.92 -9.04
C LYS A 390 41.80 25.52 -10.32
N GLY A 391 40.98 26.03 -11.23
CA GLY A 391 41.40 26.63 -12.51
C GLY A 391 41.68 25.63 -13.63
N ASN A 392 41.34 24.35 -13.44
CA ASN A 392 41.47 23.32 -14.47
C ASN A 392 40.18 23.19 -15.29
N THR A 393 39.93 24.19 -16.13
CA THR A 393 38.69 24.28 -16.92
C THR A 393 38.51 23.12 -17.91
N GLU A 394 39.60 22.59 -18.47
CA GLU A 394 39.53 21.49 -19.44
C GLU A 394 39.02 20.20 -18.80
N ARG A 395 39.63 19.76 -17.69
CA ARG A 395 39.15 18.59 -16.94
C ARG A 395 37.78 18.83 -16.32
N ALA A 396 37.46 20.07 -15.93
CA ALA A 396 36.13 20.41 -15.41
C ALA A 396 35.04 20.16 -16.46
N ASN A 397 35.25 20.61 -17.70
CA ASN A 397 34.32 20.40 -18.81
C ASN A 397 34.14 18.92 -19.13
N GLU A 398 35.22 18.13 -19.12
CA GLU A 398 35.13 16.68 -19.29
C GLU A 398 34.20 16.03 -18.24
N MET A 399 34.31 16.43 -16.96
CA MET A 399 33.44 15.90 -15.91
C MET A 399 31.99 16.34 -16.09
N PHE A 400 31.72 17.58 -16.52
CA PHE A 400 30.37 18.06 -16.81
C PHE A 400 29.75 17.32 -18.00
N GLU A 401 30.49 17.05 -19.06
CA GLU A 401 30.04 16.26 -20.21
C GLU A 401 29.64 14.85 -19.79
N ARG A 402 30.49 14.19 -19.00
CA ARG A 402 30.20 12.86 -18.45
C ARG A 402 28.97 12.87 -17.55
N ALA A 403 28.76 13.93 -16.77
CA ALA A 403 27.55 14.08 -15.95
C ALA A 403 26.29 14.14 -16.81
N VAL A 404 26.31 14.86 -17.94
CA VAL A 404 25.19 14.93 -18.89
C VAL A 404 24.96 13.58 -19.58
N GLU A 405 26.02 12.89 -19.99
CA GLU A 405 25.94 11.58 -20.64
C GLU A 405 25.39 10.50 -19.70
N ALA A 406 25.78 10.52 -18.42
CA ALA A 406 25.26 9.64 -17.38
C ALA A 406 23.73 9.72 -17.26
N VAL A 407 23.15 10.92 -17.38
CA VAL A 407 21.68 11.10 -17.34
C VAL A 407 21.02 10.61 -18.62
N LYS A 408 21.63 10.83 -19.79
CA LYS A 408 21.09 10.36 -21.08
C LYS A 408 20.96 8.83 -21.12
N SER A 409 21.96 8.14 -20.60
CA SER A 409 22.06 6.67 -20.54
C SER A 409 21.28 6.03 -19.38
N ALA A 410 20.76 6.82 -18.43
CA ALA A 410 20.01 6.31 -17.29
C ALA A 410 18.64 5.69 -17.65
N PRO A 411 18.14 4.69 -16.90
CA PRO A 411 16.78 4.15 -17.07
C PRO A 411 15.69 5.24 -16.96
N TYR A 412 14.62 5.11 -17.76
CA TYR A 412 13.56 6.12 -17.87
C TYR A 412 12.98 6.58 -16.52
N HIS A 413 12.74 5.64 -15.58
CA HIS A 413 12.16 5.94 -14.27
C HIS A 413 13.06 6.79 -13.35
N ARG A 414 14.39 6.85 -13.58
CA ARG A 414 15.32 7.69 -12.81
C ARG A 414 15.68 8.99 -13.50
N LYS A 415 15.38 9.15 -14.79
CA LYS A 415 15.78 10.33 -15.56
C LYS A 415 15.31 11.62 -14.89
N ASN A 416 14.05 11.67 -14.44
CA ASN A 416 13.47 12.88 -13.84
C ASN A 416 14.23 13.36 -12.59
N GLU A 417 14.72 12.44 -11.75
CA GLU A 417 15.50 12.75 -10.56
C GLU A 417 16.88 13.33 -10.93
N LEU A 418 17.55 12.69 -11.89
CA LEU A 418 18.92 13.05 -12.29
C LEU A 418 18.99 14.27 -13.22
N MET A 419 17.89 14.64 -13.88
CA MET A 419 17.81 15.76 -14.83
C MET A 419 18.28 17.09 -14.22
N LYS A 420 18.13 17.29 -12.91
CA LYS A 420 18.63 18.48 -12.22
C LYS A 420 20.15 18.66 -12.44
N TRP A 421 20.91 17.58 -12.24
CA TRP A 421 22.37 17.62 -12.32
C TRP A 421 22.87 17.80 -13.75
N SER A 422 22.20 17.17 -14.73
CA SER A 422 22.51 17.40 -16.14
C SER A 422 22.29 18.86 -16.56
N LYS A 423 21.21 19.51 -16.08
CA LYS A 423 20.97 20.93 -16.37
C LYS A 423 22.02 21.84 -15.73
N LEU A 424 22.40 21.56 -14.49
CA LEU A 424 23.44 22.30 -13.79
C LEU A 424 24.79 22.15 -14.50
N ALA A 425 25.18 20.93 -14.86
CA ALA A 425 26.42 20.65 -15.58
C ALA A 425 26.46 21.36 -16.95
N ALA A 426 25.38 21.28 -17.74
CA ALA A 426 25.31 21.97 -19.04
C ALA A 426 25.48 23.49 -18.91
N LYS A 427 24.86 24.09 -17.88
CA LYS A 427 24.97 25.52 -17.61
C LYS A 427 26.40 25.96 -17.24
N GLU A 428 27.19 25.09 -16.63
CA GLU A 428 28.56 25.44 -16.23
C GLU A 428 29.58 25.37 -17.38
N MET A 429 29.20 24.73 -18.50
CA MET A 429 29.98 24.59 -19.73
C MET A 429 29.71 25.73 -20.74
N ASP A 430 28.52 26.33 -20.68
CA ASP A 430 28.13 27.54 -21.43
C ASP A 430 28.79 28.80 -20.85
#